data_AF-A0A7C7RJI4-F1
#
_entry.id   AF-A0A7C7RJI4-F1
#
_cell.length_a   1.000
_cell.length_b   1.000
_cell.length_c   1.000
_cell.angle_alpha   90.00
_cell.angle_beta   90.00
_cell.angle_gamma   90.00
#
_symmetry.space_group_name_H-M   'P 1'
#
loop_
_entity.id
_entity.type
_entity.pdbx_description
1 polymer ?
#
loop_
_entity_poly.entity_id
_entity_poly.type
_entity_poly.pdbx_seq_one_letter_code
_entity_poly.pdbx_strand_id
1 'polypeptide(L)'
;MVERVGAGLIGAGFAANIHANAYNRLPNVDVVAVYSRTSERARKFAEEHGVKAWYTDLDEMLERKDIDVVSVAIPNYLHAWAALKAIEYGKNVIIEKPLTTTIEDEEIEKIGMEIAIEYERKNGREPKDVSKEKLGFDIRSKGKDEIRYIEVKARKDYGSVTLTQNEWFKAKRFKEQYWLYVVVNATTKPELYIINNPYENLEAFEKVEVVRFVIDMKEILGKGEKAS
;
A
#
# COMPACT_ATOMS: atom_id res chain seq x y z
N MET A 1 23.36 -30.10 -5.91
CA MET A 1 22.99 -29.11 -4.87
C MET A 1 21.87 -28.28 -5.44
N VAL A 2 20.80 -28.02 -4.70
CA VAL A 2 19.76 -27.09 -5.16
C VAL A 2 20.37 -25.70 -5.15
N GLU A 3 20.30 -24.99 -6.28
CA GLU A 3 20.78 -23.61 -6.38
C GLU A 3 19.98 -22.73 -5.41
N ARG A 4 20.69 -22.00 -4.54
CA ARG A 4 20.07 -21.12 -3.55
C ARG A 4 19.87 -19.75 -4.17
N VAL A 5 18.70 -19.16 -3.95
CA VAL A 5 18.34 -17.83 -4.45
C VAL A 5 18.73 -16.79 -3.40
N GLY A 6 19.54 -15.82 -3.81
CA GLY A 6 19.89 -14.65 -3.01
C GLY A 6 18.79 -13.58 -3.08
N ALA A 7 18.14 -13.31 -1.95
CA ALA A 7 17.10 -12.30 -1.81
C ALA A 7 17.65 -11.01 -1.18
N GLY A 8 17.40 -9.88 -1.84
CA GLY A 8 17.59 -8.54 -1.30
C GLY A 8 16.28 -7.94 -0.79
N LEU A 9 16.31 -7.23 0.33
CA LEU A 9 15.15 -6.48 0.83
C LEU A 9 15.35 -4.98 0.62
N ILE A 10 14.50 -4.37 -0.20
CA ILE A 10 14.45 -2.91 -0.35
C ILE A 10 13.39 -2.42 0.64
N GLY A 11 13.85 -1.86 1.76
CA GLY A 11 13.02 -1.47 2.89
C GLY A 11 13.31 -2.30 4.14
N ALA A 12 13.15 -1.66 5.30
CA ALA A 12 13.36 -2.24 6.63
C ALA A 12 12.12 -2.07 7.53
N GLY A 13 10.93 -2.01 6.92
CA GLY A 13 9.65 -1.77 7.58
C GLY A 13 8.87 -3.04 7.89
N PHE A 14 7.59 -2.88 8.21
CA PHE A 14 6.68 -3.99 8.55
C PHE A 14 6.62 -5.08 7.46
N ALA A 15 6.41 -4.70 6.20
CA ALA A 15 6.36 -5.66 5.10
C ALA A 15 7.71 -6.39 4.91
N ALA A 16 8.83 -5.67 4.97
CA ALA A 16 10.16 -6.27 4.90
C ALA A 16 10.38 -7.32 6.01
N ASN A 17 9.88 -7.08 7.22
CA ASN A 17 9.93 -8.06 8.32
C ASN A 17 9.15 -9.33 7.99
N ILE A 18 7.98 -9.21 7.37
CA ILE A 18 7.19 -10.37 6.92
C ILE A 18 7.96 -11.16 5.87
N HIS A 19 8.56 -10.47 4.89
CA HIS A 19 9.30 -11.10 3.80
C HIS A 19 10.54 -11.81 4.31
N ALA A 20 11.34 -11.17 5.18
CA ALA A 20 12.51 -11.78 5.80
C ALA A 20 12.15 -13.07 6.57
N ASN A 21 11.09 -13.01 7.38
CA ASN A 21 10.61 -14.19 8.12
C ASN A 21 10.13 -15.31 7.19
N ALA A 22 9.49 -14.98 6.07
CA ALA A 22 9.06 -15.95 5.08
C ALA A 22 10.28 -16.60 4.39
N TYR A 23 11.24 -15.80 3.93
CA TYR A 23 12.46 -16.28 3.28
C TYR A 23 13.32 -17.14 4.21
N ASN A 24 13.47 -16.76 5.48
CA ASN A 24 14.23 -17.54 6.46
C ASN A 24 13.64 -18.93 6.73
N ARG A 25 12.39 -19.19 6.35
CA ARG A 25 11.75 -20.51 6.45
C ARG A 25 11.90 -21.35 5.18
N LEU A 26 12.37 -20.76 4.08
CA LEU A 26 12.56 -21.45 2.82
C LEU A 26 13.96 -22.05 2.78
N PRO A 27 14.10 -23.38 2.55
CA PRO A 27 15.38 -24.05 2.62
C PRO A 27 16.34 -23.68 1.48
N ASN A 28 15.89 -22.93 0.47
CA ASN A 28 16.64 -22.60 -0.74
C ASN A 28 16.74 -21.08 -1.01
N VAL A 29 16.45 -20.24 -0.01
CA VAL A 29 16.55 -18.78 -0.13
C VAL A 29 17.44 -18.25 0.98
N ASP A 30 18.33 -17.31 0.65
CA ASP A 30 19.12 -16.56 1.63
C ASP A 30 18.80 -15.08 1.52
N VAL A 31 18.47 -14.44 2.64
CA VAL A 31 18.39 -12.98 2.68
C VAL A 31 19.81 -12.43 2.82
N VAL A 32 20.37 -11.91 1.73
CA VAL A 32 21.80 -11.58 1.64
C VAL A 32 22.11 -10.09 1.89
N ALA A 33 21.11 -9.22 1.72
CA ALA A 33 21.25 -7.79 1.88
C ALA A 33 19.91 -7.09 2.20
N VAL A 34 19.98 -5.99 2.93
CA VAL A 34 18.84 -5.08 3.17
C VAL A 34 19.24 -3.63 2.89
N TYR A 35 18.34 -2.88 2.26
CA TYR A 35 18.46 -1.44 2.05
C TYR A 35 17.46 -0.67 2.91
N SER A 36 17.89 0.45 3.49
CA SER A 36 17.00 1.47 4.05
C SER A 36 17.66 2.84 3.98
N ARG A 37 16.86 3.91 3.81
CA ARG A 37 17.33 5.31 3.73
C ARG A 37 18.17 5.74 4.94
N THR A 38 17.96 5.14 6.10
CA THR A 38 18.73 5.43 7.31
C THR A 38 19.52 4.21 7.75
N SER A 39 20.79 4.43 8.09
CA SER A 39 21.73 3.40 8.53
C SER A 39 21.24 2.69 9.80
N GLU A 40 20.67 3.43 10.74
CA GLU A 40 20.08 2.88 11.96
C GLU A 40 19.04 1.78 11.67
N ARG A 41 18.10 2.05 10.76
CA ARG A 41 17.05 1.08 10.40
C ARG A 41 17.62 -0.10 9.62
N ALA A 42 18.53 0.15 8.68
CA ALA A 42 19.15 -0.89 7.86
C ALA A 42 19.94 -1.87 8.73
N ARG A 43 20.77 -1.32 9.62
CA ARG A 43 21.59 -2.08 10.57
C ARG A 43 20.75 -2.87 11.56
N LYS A 44 19.77 -2.23 12.20
CA LYS A 44 18.87 -2.89 13.15
C LYS A 44 18.14 -4.06 12.50
N PHE A 45 17.60 -3.87 11.31
CA PHE A 45 16.93 -4.93 10.57
C PHE A 45 17.89 -6.09 10.26
N ALA A 46 19.10 -5.79 9.81
CA ALA A 46 20.10 -6.79 9.50
C ALA A 46 20.49 -7.63 10.73
N GLU A 47 20.67 -6.97 11.88
CA GLU A 47 20.94 -7.64 13.16
C GLU A 47 19.76 -8.53 13.61
N GLU A 48 18.53 -8.04 13.52
CA GLU A 48 17.32 -8.77 13.92
C GLU A 48 17.05 -10.04 13.07
N HIS A 49 17.36 -9.99 11.78
CA HIS A 49 17.07 -11.08 10.83
C HIS A 49 18.28 -11.90 10.41
N GLY A 50 19.47 -11.59 10.95
CA GLY A 50 20.72 -12.28 10.60
C GLY A 50 21.21 -12.01 9.17
N VAL A 51 20.84 -10.87 8.59
CA VAL A 51 21.27 -10.46 7.23
C VAL A 51 22.70 -9.96 7.29
N LYS A 52 23.59 -10.51 6.44
CA LYS A 52 25.04 -10.26 6.54
C LYS A 52 25.47 -8.85 6.09
N ALA A 53 24.62 -8.12 5.39
CA ALA A 53 24.95 -6.81 4.86
C ALA A 53 23.73 -5.89 4.85
N TRP A 54 24.01 -4.60 5.03
CA TRP A 54 23.02 -3.55 4.96
C TRP A 54 23.58 -2.34 4.20
N TYR A 55 22.69 -1.60 3.56
CA TYR A 55 23.05 -0.47 2.70
C TYR A 55 22.13 0.72 2.94
N THR A 56 22.69 1.92 2.77
CA THR A 56 21.93 3.18 2.69
C THR A 56 21.91 3.77 1.29
N ASP A 57 22.73 3.22 0.39
CA ASP A 57 22.67 3.46 -1.04
C ASP A 57 22.04 2.24 -1.74
N LEU A 58 21.06 2.48 -2.60
CA LEU A 58 20.36 1.40 -3.29
C LEU A 58 21.18 0.90 -4.49
N ASP A 59 21.94 1.75 -5.16
CA ASP A 59 22.81 1.35 -6.28
C ASP A 59 23.87 0.36 -5.80
N GLU A 60 24.57 0.70 -4.71
CA GLU A 60 25.60 -0.17 -4.12
C GLU A 60 25.06 -1.55 -3.74
N MET A 61 23.81 -1.61 -3.25
CA MET A 61 23.17 -2.90 -2.98
C MET A 61 22.85 -3.66 -4.27
N LEU A 62 22.30 -2.98 -5.28
CA LEU A 62 21.86 -3.61 -6.54
C LEU A 62 23.02 -4.09 -7.41
N GLU A 63 24.23 -3.53 -7.27
CA GLU A 63 25.44 -4.01 -7.93
C GLU A 63 25.87 -5.42 -7.48
N ARG A 64 25.39 -5.89 -6.33
CA ARG A 64 25.74 -7.20 -5.80
C ARG A 64 25.33 -8.33 -6.73
N LYS A 65 26.29 -9.19 -7.05
CA LYS A 65 26.09 -10.36 -7.92
C LYS A 65 25.39 -11.52 -7.24
N ASP A 66 25.36 -11.55 -5.92
CA ASP A 66 24.69 -12.58 -5.12
C ASP A 66 23.25 -12.23 -4.75
N ILE A 67 22.68 -11.18 -5.37
CA ILE A 67 21.24 -10.88 -5.33
C ILE A 67 20.62 -11.28 -6.67
N ASP A 68 19.71 -12.24 -6.64
CA ASP A 68 18.93 -12.73 -7.78
C ASP A 68 17.55 -12.06 -7.86
N VAL A 69 16.95 -11.80 -6.69
CA VAL A 69 15.62 -11.20 -6.55
C VAL A 69 15.61 -10.14 -5.45
N VAL A 70 14.87 -9.07 -5.65
CA VAL A 70 14.60 -8.07 -4.60
C VAL A 70 13.12 -8.04 -4.24
N SER A 71 12.83 -7.84 -2.96
CA SER A 71 11.50 -7.46 -2.48
C SER A 71 11.43 -5.97 -2.20
N VAL A 72 10.56 -5.27 -2.92
CA VAL A 72 10.26 -3.85 -2.74
C VAL A 72 9.17 -3.72 -1.68
N ALA A 73 9.60 -3.35 -0.47
CA ALA A 73 8.78 -3.25 0.74
C ALA A 73 8.98 -1.87 1.42
N ILE A 74 8.88 -0.82 0.60
CA ILE A 74 8.98 0.61 0.97
C ILE A 74 7.60 1.27 0.81
N PRO A 75 7.43 2.58 1.11
CA PRO A 75 6.16 3.25 0.83
C PRO A 75 5.72 3.14 -0.65
N ASN A 76 4.41 3.01 -0.88
CA ASN A 76 3.80 2.73 -2.19
C ASN A 76 4.25 3.67 -3.32
N TYR A 77 4.46 4.96 -3.01
CA TYR A 77 4.87 5.96 -3.98
C TYR A 77 6.31 5.77 -4.50
N LEU A 78 7.10 4.94 -3.84
CA LEU A 78 8.47 4.60 -4.22
C LEU A 78 8.57 3.24 -4.92
N HIS A 79 7.49 2.47 -5.00
CA HIS A 79 7.52 1.11 -5.57
C HIS A 79 8.02 1.11 -7.01
N ALA A 80 7.44 1.96 -7.87
CA ALA A 80 7.83 2.05 -9.27
C ALA A 80 9.31 2.44 -9.42
N TRP A 81 9.77 3.45 -8.68
CA TRP A 81 11.17 3.89 -8.71
C TRP A 81 12.14 2.76 -8.32
N ALA A 82 11.91 2.09 -7.19
CA ALA A 82 12.80 1.04 -6.72
C ALA A 82 12.75 -0.21 -7.62
N ALA A 83 11.57 -0.56 -8.13
CA ALA A 83 11.38 -1.69 -9.03
C ALA A 83 12.09 -1.46 -10.37
N LEU A 84 11.88 -0.32 -11.01
CA LEU A 84 12.53 0.02 -12.28
C LEU A 84 14.05 0.01 -12.12
N LYS A 85 14.55 0.62 -11.05
CA LYS A 85 15.98 0.62 -10.74
C LYS A 85 16.52 -0.81 -10.58
N ALA A 86 15.84 -1.67 -9.80
CA ALA A 86 16.27 -3.06 -9.67
C ALA A 86 16.28 -3.84 -11.01
N ILE A 87 15.30 -3.58 -11.89
CA ILE A 87 15.24 -4.16 -13.23
C ILE A 87 16.41 -3.70 -14.10
N GLU A 88 16.81 -2.42 -14.02
CA GLU A 88 17.98 -1.88 -14.75
C GLU A 88 19.28 -2.61 -14.37
N TYR A 89 19.40 -3.06 -13.11
CA TYR A 89 20.51 -3.89 -12.63
C TYR A 89 20.32 -5.39 -12.89
N GLY A 90 19.30 -5.77 -13.67
CA GLY A 90 19.01 -7.15 -14.05
C GLY A 90 18.45 -8.02 -12.93
N LYS A 91 17.84 -7.43 -11.89
CA LYS A 91 17.27 -8.17 -10.75
C LYS A 91 15.84 -8.57 -11.02
N ASN A 92 15.44 -9.75 -10.55
CA ASN A 92 14.02 -10.10 -10.46
C ASN A 92 13.36 -9.25 -9.35
N VAL A 93 12.10 -8.88 -9.53
CA VAL A 93 11.43 -7.95 -8.60
C VAL A 93 10.11 -8.53 -8.09
N ILE A 94 9.96 -8.54 -6.77
CA ILE A 94 8.71 -8.76 -6.05
C ILE A 94 8.30 -7.42 -5.45
N ILE A 95 7.09 -6.95 -5.75
CA ILE A 95 6.61 -5.63 -5.32
C ILE A 95 5.38 -5.81 -4.45
N GLU A 96 5.38 -5.17 -3.28
CA GLU A 96 4.19 -5.12 -2.43
C GLU A 96 3.05 -4.37 -3.11
N LYS A 97 1.81 -4.78 -2.84
CA LYS A 97 0.64 -4.08 -3.35
C LYS A 97 0.36 -2.81 -2.52
N PRO A 98 -0.18 -1.75 -3.14
CA PRO A 98 -0.40 -1.55 -4.57
C PRO A 98 0.91 -1.36 -5.33
N LEU A 99 0.92 -1.72 -6.62
CA LEU A 99 2.10 -1.68 -7.49
C LEU A 99 2.78 -0.28 -7.50
N THR A 100 1.99 0.78 -7.41
CA THR A 100 2.46 2.15 -7.17
C THR A 100 1.27 3.01 -6.75
N THR A 101 1.53 4.05 -5.96
CA THR A 101 0.73 5.29 -5.93
C THR A 101 1.60 6.41 -6.49
N THR A 102 1.05 7.51 -6.98
CA THR A 102 1.88 8.66 -7.41
C THR A 102 2.05 9.64 -6.26
N ILE A 103 3.13 10.45 -6.24
CA ILE A 103 3.26 11.57 -5.29
C ILE A 103 2.08 12.55 -5.48
N GLU A 104 1.63 12.69 -6.72
CA GLU A 104 0.44 13.46 -7.08
C GLU A 104 -0.81 12.93 -6.36
N ASP A 105 -0.97 11.61 -6.19
CA ASP A 105 -2.08 11.03 -5.42
C ASP A 105 -2.02 11.43 -3.92
N GLU A 106 -0.83 11.44 -3.29
CA GLU A 106 -0.69 11.88 -1.89
C GLU A 106 -1.02 13.37 -1.72
N GLU A 107 -0.61 14.21 -2.67
CA GLU A 107 -0.93 15.64 -2.67
C GLU A 107 -2.43 15.88 -2.86
N ILE A 108 -3.07 15.13 -3.77
CA ILE A 108 -4.51 15.17 -4.00
C ILE A 108 -5.29 14.73 -2.76
N GLU A 109 -4.88 13.65 -2.09
CA GLU A 109 -5.49 13.19 -0.85
C GLU A 109 -5.41 14.26 0.25
N LYS A 110 -4.25 14.91 0.40
CA LYS A 110 -4.06 15.99 1.36
C LYS A 110 -4.99 17.18 1.07
N ILE A 111 -5.09 17.60 -0.19
CA ILE A 111 -6.01 18.68 -0.60
C ILE A 111 -7.46 18.30 -0.26
N GLY A 112 -7.86 17.06 -0.56
CA GLY A 112 -9.20 16.58 -0.22
C GLY A 112 -9.51 16.64 1.27
N MET A 113 -8.56 16.21 2.10
CA MET A 113 -8.68 16.27 3.56
C MET A 113 -8.80 17.70 4.08
N GLU A 114 -7.99 18.62 3.57
CA GLU A 114 -8.04 20.04 3.96
C GLU A 114 -9.40 20.65 3.64
N ILE A 115 -9.94 20.40 2.44
CA ILE A 115 -11.26 20.87 2.00
C ILE A 115 -12.38 20.30 2.87
N ALA A 116 -12.36 18.99 3.15
CA ALA A 116 -13.37 18.34 3.98
C ALA A 116 -13.37 18.90 5.41
N ILE A 117 -12.20 19.08 6.02
CA ILE A 117 -12.04 19.67 7.35
C ILE A 117 -12.51 21.12 7.38
N GLU A 118 -12.13 21.92 6.37
CA GLU A 118 -12.53 23.33 6.29
C GLU A 118 -14.05 23.46 6.13
N TYR A 119 -14.66 22.62 5.29
CA TYR A 119 -16.12 22.57 5.13
C TYR A 119 -16.81 22.28 6.48
N GLU A 120 -16.38 21.26 7.21
CA GLU A 120 -16.98 20.92 8.50
C GLU A 120 -16.85 22.07 9.52
N ARG A 121 -15.68 22.71 9.59
CA ARG A 121 -15.46 23.89 10.46
C ARG A 121 -16.34 25.06 10.09
N LYS A 122 -16.46 25.40 8.80
CA LYS A 122 -17.33 26.47 8.30
C LYS A 122 -18.80 26.24 8.64
N ASN A 123 -19.21 24.97 8.78
CA ASN A 123 -20.56 24.57 9.18
C ASN A 123 -20.71 24.37 10.70
N GLY A 124 -19.80 24.93 11.50
CA GLY A 124 -19.92 24.96 12.97
C GLY A 124 -19.67 23.61 13.63
N ARG A 125 -18.91 22.72 12.98
CA ARG A 125 -18.55 21.39 13.50
C ARG A 125 -17.10 21.35 13.93
N GLU A 126 -16.77 20.33 14.73
CA GLU A 126 -15.42 20.09 15.26
C GLU A 126 -14.82 18.82 14.61
N PRO A 127 -14.24 18.92 13.41
CA PRO A 127 -13.59 17.79 12.75
C PRO A 127 -12.22 17.48 13.36
N LYS A 128 -11.96 16.19 13.57
CA LYS A 128 -10.66 15.63 13.94
C LYS A 128 -10.21 14.60 12.91
N ASP A 129 -9.01 14.78 12.38
CA ASP A 129 -8.32 13.78 11.55
C ASP A 129 -7.95 12.56 12.41
N VAL A 130 -8.44 11.40 11.99
CA VAL A 130 -8.19 10.08 12.57
C VAL A 130 -7.74 9.07 11.51
N SER A 131 -7.35 9.52 10.31
CA SER A 131 -6.93 8.68 9.18
C SER A 131 -5.83 7.66 9.57
N LYS A 132 -4.89 8.09 10.43
CA LYS A 132 -3.79 7.24 10.94
C LYS A 132 -4.24 6.15 11.91
N GLU A 133 -5.45 6.25 12.48
CA GLU A 133 -5.99 5.26 13.42
C GLU A 133 -6.60 4.04 12.71
N LYS A 134 -6.73 4.07 11.37
CA LYS A 134 -7.24 2.97 10.52
C LYS A 134 -8.64 2.47 10.93
N LEU A 135 -9.53 3.40 11.29
CA LEU A 135 -10.89 3.10 11.80
C LEU A 135 -11.92 2.81 10.69
N GLY A 136 -11.53 2.98 9.42
CA GLY A 136 -12.37 2.85 8.22
C GLY A 136 -13.15 4.13 7.87
N PHE A 137 -12.65 5.27 8.32
CA PHE A 137 -13.02 6.64 7.95
C PHE A 137 -11.85 7.56 8.35
N ASP A 138 -11.73 8.72 7.72
CA ASP A 138 -10.59 9.64 7.91
C ASP A 138 -10.85 10.73 8.94
N ILE A 139 -12.09 11.22 9.03
CA ILE A 139 -12.44 12.35 9.89
C ILE A 139 -13.60 11.95 10.81
N ARG A 140 -13.45 12.26 12.11
CA ARG A 140 -14.56 12.26 13.05
C ARG A 140 -14.95 13.70 13.33
N SER A 141 -16.18 14.08 12.97
CA SER A 141 -16.66 15.45 13.10
C SER A 141 -17.85 15.56 14.04
N LYS A 142 -17.65 16.21 15.18
CA LYS A 142 -18.68 16.40 16.20
C LYS A 142 -19.50 17.66 15.88
N GLY A 143 -20.81 17.49 15.80
CA GLY A 143 -21.78 18.58 15.75
C GLY A 143 -22.49 18.73 17.09
N LYS A 144 -23.57 19.52 17.10
CA LYS A 144 -24.37 19.76 18.32
C LYS A 144 -25.02 18.48 18.86
N ASP A 145 -25.68 17.72 17.98
CA ASP A 145 -26.51 16.57 18.37
C ASP A 145 -26.06 15.26 17.70
N GLU A 146 -25.06 15.30 16.82
CA GLU A 146 -24.62 14.15 16.02
C GLU A 146 -23.10 14.13 15.81
N ILE A 147 -22.59 12.93 15.56
CA ILE A 147 -21.21 12.71 15.10
C ILE A 147 -21.26 12.18 13.67
N ARG A 148 -20.42 12.76 12.80
CA ARG A 148 -20.18 12.24 11.45
C ARG A 148 -18.85 11.48 11.42
N TYR A 149 -18.89 10.29 10.85
CA TYR A 149 -17.73 9.50 10.46
C TYR A 149 -17.54 9.66 8.96
N ILE A 150 -16.55 10.44 8.57
CA ILE A 150 -16.38 10.92 7.20
C ILE A 150 -15.17 10.22 6.59
N GLU A 151 -15.40 9.53 5.47
CA GLU A 151 -14.36 9.04 4.57
C GLU A 151 -14.17 10.05 3.44
N VAL A 152 -12.92 10.39 3.14
CA VAL A 152 -12.59 11.38 2.11
C VAL A 152 -11.93 10.71 0.92
N LYS A 153 -12.46 10.96 -0.28
CA LYS A 153 -11.83 10.55 -1.54
C LYS A 153 -11.57 11.77 -2.40
N ALA A 154 -10.35 11.88 -2.92
CA ALA A 154 -9.96 12.99 -3.76
C ALA A 154 -9.49 12.51 -5.14
N ARG A 155 -9.73 13.33 -6.17
CA ARG A 155 -9.31 13.08 -7.55
C ARG A 155 -8.81 14.36 -8.20
N LYS A 156 -7.80 14.22 -9.06
CA LYS A 156 -7.31 15.29 -9.92
C LYS A 156 -8.41 15.85 -10.81
N ASP A 157 -9.20 14.97 -11.40
CA ASP A 157 -10.28 15.24 -12.35
C ASP A 157 -11.53 14.40 -12.01
N TYR A 158 -12.58 14.48 -12.83
CA TYR A 158 -13.76 13.60 -12.68
C TYR A 158 -13.40 12.12 -12.88
N GLY A 159 -13.93 11.26 -12.02
CA GLY A 159 -13.73 9.82 -12.13
C GLY A 159 -14.32 9.04 -10.97
N SER A 160 -14.30 7.71 -11.07
CA SER A 160 -14.78 6.83 -10.00
C SER A 160 -13.89 6.88 -8.76
N VAL A 161 -14.52 6.78 -7.59
CA VAL A 161 -13.83 6.57 -6.31
C VAL A 161 -14.06 5.13 -5.84
N THR A 162 -13.10 4.60 -5.09
CA THR A 162 -13.18 3.24 -4.53
C THR A 162 -13.08 3.32 -3.03
N LEU A 163 -14.00 2.66 -2.33
CA LEU A 163 -13.92 2.43 -0.90
C LEU A 163 -13.22 1.09 -0.64
N THR A 164 -12.35 1.03 0.37
CA THR A 164 -11.78 -0.25 0.82
C THR A 164 -12.86 -1.11 1.47
N GLN A 165 -12.61 -2.41 1.62
CA GLN A 165 -13.55 -3.31 2.28
C GLN A 165 -13.88 -2.87 3.73
N ASN A 166 -12.89 -2.34 4.45
CA ASN A 166 -13.09 -1.84 5.81
C ASN A 166 -14.00 -0.59 5.82
N GLU A 167 -13.76 0.38 4.92
CA GLU A 167 -14.61 1.57 4.74
C GLU A 167 -16.04 1.18 4.37
N TRP A 168 -16.22 0.27 3.42
CA TRP A 168 -17.54 -0.20 2.99
C TRP A 168 -18.32 -0.87 4.12
N PHE A 169 -17.65 -1.71 4.92
CA PHE A 169 -18.28 -2.33 6.08
C PHE A 169 -18.61 -1.32 7.19
N LYS A 170 -17.82 -0.25 7.34
CA LYS A 170 -18.14 0.84 8.27
C LYS A 170 -19.33 1.65 7.78
N ALA A 171 -19.40 1.97 6.49
CA ALA A 171 -20.55 2.61 5.88
C ALA A 171 -21.84 1.82 6.15
N LYS A 172 -21.82 0.51 5.89
CA LYS A 172 -22.94 -0.40 6.20
C LYS A 172 -23.34 -0.39 7.67
N ARG A 173 -22.35 -0.34 8.58
CA ARG A 173 -22.59 -0.41 10.03
C ARG A 173 -23.10 0.91 10.61
N PHE A 174 -22.55 2.03 10.18
CA PHE A 174 -22.80 3.35 10.76
C PHE A 174 -23.90 4.15 10.03
N LYS A 175 -24.25 3.75 8.80
CA LYS A 175 -25.41 4.25 8.05
C LYS A 175 -25.47 5.79 8.04
N GLU A 176 -26.48 6.39 8.66
CA GLU A 176 -26.74 7.84 8.69
C GLU A 176 -25.63 8.63 9.43
N GLN A 177 -24.81 7.95 10.24
CA GLN A 177 -23.63 8.56 10.85
C GLN A 177 -22.38 8.48 9.94
N TYR A 178 -22.42 7.71 8.85
CA TYR A 178 -21.32 7.58 7.90
C TYR A 178 -21.53 8.49 6.69
N TRP A 179 -20.47 9.18 6.31
CA TRP A 179 -20.48 10.16 5.24
C TRP A 179 -19.31 9.92 4.30
N LEU A 180 -19.55 10.03 3.00
CA LEU A 180 -18.50 10.01 1.98
C LEU A 180 -18.38 11.42 1.41
N TYR A 181 -17.19 12.00 1.51
CA TYR A 181 -16.85 13.30 0.95
C TYR A 181 -15.95 13.06 -0.27
N VAL A 182 -16.41 13.45 -1.45
CA VAL A 182 -15.66 13.30 -2.70
C VAL A 182 -15.24 14.66 -3.21
N VAL A 183 -13.94 14.88 -3.30
CA VAL A 183 -13.35 16.09 -3.90
C VAL A 183 -12.85 15.76 -5.30
N VAL A 184 -13.43 16.38 -6.31
CA VAL A 184 -12.94 16.30 -7.70
C VAL A 184 -12.29 17.62 -8.09
N ASN A 185 -11.53 17.63 -9.18
CA ASN A 185 -10.82 18.83 -9.67
C ASN A 185 -9.86 19.41 -8.61
N ALA A 186 -9.26 18.54 -7.79
CA ALA A 186 -8.57 18.91 -6.55
C ALA A 186 -7.40 19.89 -6.77
N THR A 187 -6.73 19.85 -7.92
CA THR A 187 -5.57 20.71 -8.20
C THR A 187 -5.90 21.95 -9.04
N THR A 188 -7.16 22.11 -9.45
CA THR A 188 -7.59 23.21 -10.34
C THR A 188 -8.70 24.05 -9.72
N LYS A 189 -9.92 23.52 -9.69
CA LYS A 189 -11.10 24.16 -9.10
C LYS A 189 -11.86 23.10 -8.29
N PRO A 190 -11.49 22.88 -7.02
CA PRO A 190 -12.03 21.78 -6.25
C PRO A 190 -13.55 21.89 -6.07
N GLU A 191 -14.23 20.76 -6.27
CA GLU A 191 -15.66 20.61 -6.04
C GLU A 191 -15.89 19.49 -5.03
N LEU A 192 -16.57 19.81 -3.93
CA LEU A 192 -16.86 18.87 -2.85
C LEU A 192 -18.29 18.32 -2.99
N TYR A 193 -18.40 17.01 -3.13
CA TYR A 193 -19.65 16.25 -3.13
C TYR A 193 -19.80 15.53 -1.79
N ILE A 194 -20.96 15.66 -1.16
CA ILE A 194 -21.22 15.13 0.19
C ILE A 194 -22.36 14.12 0.13
N ILE A 195 -22.09 12.89 0.52
CA ILE A 195 -23.05 11.77 0.48
C ILE A 195 -23.23 11.23 1.90
N ASN A 196 -24.44 11.31 2.44
CA ASN A 196 -24.82 10.62 3.66
C ASN A 196 -25.21 9.17 3.36
N ASN A 197 -24.85 8.24 4.25
CA ASN A 197 -25.18 6.82 4.11
C ASN A 197 -24.88 6.28 2.68
N PRO A 198 -23.62 6.34 2.22
CA PRO A 198 -23.25 5.90 0.87
C PRO A 198 -23.54 4.42 0.61
N TYR A 199 -23.72 3.61 1.66
CA TYR A 199 -24.07 2.18 1.51
C TYR A 199 -25.48 1.98 0.95
N GLU A 200 -26.46 2.78 1.38
CA GLU A 200 -27.85 2.71 0.91
C GLU A 200 -28.11 3.65 -0.28
N ASN A 201 -27.33 4.74 -0.40
CA ASN A 201 -27.60 5.80 -1.37
C ASN A 201 -26.74 5.73 -2.65
N LEU A 202 -25.76 4.82 -2.75
CA LEU A 202 -24.95 4.63 -3.95
C LEU A 202 -24.98 3.17 -4.42
N GLU A 203 -25.05 2.98 -5.73
CA GLU A 203 -24.81 1.68 -6.34
C GLU A 203 -23.30 1.46 -6.47
N ALA A 204 -22.76 0.54 -5.67
CA ALA A 204 -21.37 0.10 -5.76
C ALA A 204 -21.30 -1.33 -6.29
N PHE A 205 -20.40 -1.59 -7.24
CA PHE A 205 -20.08 -2.94 -7.68
C PHE A 205 -18.79 -3.42 -7.01
N GLU A 206 -18.77 -4.68 -6.59
CA GLU A 206 -17.57 -5.29 -6.03
C GLU A 206 -16.56 -5.55 -7.16
N LYS A 207 -15.43 -4.83 -7.12
CA LYS A 207 -14.32 -5.07 -8.04
C LYS A 207 -13.42 -6.17 -7.45
N VAL A 208 -13.57 -7.40 -7.94
CA VAL A 208 -12.72 -8.54 -7.54
C VAL A 208 -11.41 -8.50 -8.35
N GLU A 209 -10.32 -8.05 -7.74
CA GLU A 209 -9.00 -7.94 -8.41
C GLU A 209 -8.09 -9.17 -8.24
N VAL A 210 -8.60 -10.33 -7.81
CA VAL A 210 -7.77 -11.53 -7.61
C VAL A 210 -7.89 -12.46 -8.81
N VAL A 211 -6.92 -12.39 -9.73
CA VAL A 211 -6.73 -13.41 -10.78
C VAL A 211 -5.76 -14.46 -10.24
N ARG A 212 -6.25 -15.67 -9.98
CA ARG A 212 -5.42 -16.84 -9.63
C ARG A 212 -5.54 -17.86 -10.75
N PHE A 213 -4.39 -18.27 -11.29
CA PHE A 213 -4.33 -19.39 -12.20
C PHE A 213 -4.05 -20.64 -11.39
N VAL A 214 -5.02 -21.56 -11.38
CA VAL A 214 -4.83 -22.91 -10.84
C VAL A 214 -4.36 -23.78 -11.99
N ILE A 215 -3.16 -24.34 -11.85
CA ILE A 215 -2.65 -25.34 -12.79
C ILE A 215 -2.95 -26.71 -12.20
N ASP A 216 -3.73 -27.52 -12.94
CA ASP A 216 -4.11 -28.86 -12.50
C ASP A 216 -2.87 -29.77 -12.37
N MET A 217 -2.88 -30.66 -11.39
CA MET A 217 -1.79 -31.61 -11.18
C MET A 217 -1.56 -32.53 -12.38
N LYS A 218 -2.59 -32.85 -13.18
CA LYS A 218 -2.43 -33.60 -14.43
C LYS A 218 -1.65 -32.81 -15.48
N GLU A 219 -1.87 -31.50 -15.56
CA GLU A 219 -1.16 -30.61 -16.46
C GLU A 219 0.33 -30.54 -16.07
N ILE A 220 0.60 -30.45 -14.76
CA ILE A 220 1.95 -30.43 -14.19
C ILE A 220 2.66 -31.76 -14.41
N LEU A 221 1.99 -32.89 -14.17
CA LEU A 221 2.59 -34.22 -14.35
C LEU A 221 2.76 -34.61 -15.81
N GLY A 222 1.91 -34.11 -16.71
CA GLY A 222 1.97 -34.39 -18.14
C GLY A 222 3.03 -33.59 -18.89
N LYS A 223 3.41 -32.42 -18.38
CA LYS A 223 4.35 -31.49 -19.04
C LYS A 223 5.60 -31.18 -18.22
N GLY A 224 5.61 -31.49 -16.93
CA GLY A 224 6.73 -31.26 -16.04
C GLY A 224 7.73 -32.41 -16.09
N GLU A 225 9.01 -32.07 -16.23
CA GLU A 225 10.08 -33.04 -16.07
C GLU A 225 10.36 -33.27 -14.58
N LYS A 226 10.39 -34.54 -14.19
CA LYS A 226 10.67 -34.91 -12.80
C LYS A 226 12.18 -34.92 -12.59
N ALA A 227 12.69 -33.92 -11.88
CA ALA A 227 14.08 -33.94 -11.43
C ALA A 227 14.25 -35.06 -10.37
N SER A 228 15.15 -36.00 -10.65
CA SER A 228 15.59 -37.07 -9.74
C SER A 228 16.58 -36.57 -8.71
#